data_AF-A0A918ZAH6-F1
#
_entry.id   AF-A0A918ZAH6-F1
#
_cell.length_a   1.000
_cell.length_b   1.000
_cell.length_c   1.000
_cell.angle_alpha   90.00
_cell.angle_beta   90.00
_cell.angle_gamma   90.00
#
_symmetry.space_group_name_H-M   'P 1'
#
loop_
_entity.id
_entity.type
_entity.pdbx_description
1 polymer ?
#
loop_
_entity_poly.entity_id
_entity_poly.type
_entity_poly.pdbx_seq_one_letter_code
_entity_poly.pdbx_strand_id
1 'polypeptide(L)' 'MTFRLTHYDGDTFSFETVGENASGPSGVTFRGDQGGTATQVTIGAFDKGGLGTFRRG' A
#
# COMPACT_ATOMS: atom_id res chain seq x y z
N MET A 1 -2.43 -2.82 15.15
CA MET A 1 -1.69 -3.77 14.31
C MET A 1 -0.77 -2.97 13.41
N THR A 2 0.47 -3.42 13.19
CA THR A 2 1.43 -2.76 12.30
C THR A 2 2.04 -3.81 11.38
N PHE A 3 2.27 -3.45 10.12
CA PHE A 3 2.88 -4.31 9.11
C PHE A 3 4.23 -3.74 8.70
N ARG A 4 5.24 -4.61 8.61
CA ARG A 4 6.52 -4.24 7.99
C ARG A 4 6.34 -4.23 6.48
N LEU A 5 6.79 -3.15 5.84
CA LEU A 5 6.86 -3.06 4.38
C LEU A 5 8.23 -3.50 3.88
N THR A 6 8.24 -4.31 2.83
CA THR A 6 9.45 -4.72 2.09
C THR A 6 9.47 -3.98 0.76
N HIS A 7 10.59 -3.34 0.42
CA HIS A 7 10.72 -2.67 -0.88
C HIS A 7 10.62 -3.70 -2.02
N TYR A 8 9.90 -3.34 -3.09
CA TYR A 8 9.74 -4.19 -4.27
C TYR A 8 10.38 -3.52 -5.50
N ASP A 9 9.84 -2.38 -5.92
CA ASP A 9 10.35 -1.60 -7.05
C ASP A 9 9.80 -0.18 -7.01
N GLY A 10 10.64 0.82 -7.33
CA GLY A 10 10.27 2.24 -7.27
C GLY A 10 9.57 2.61 -5.95
N ASP A 11 8.36 3.17 -6.08
CA ASP A 11 7.48 3.57 -4.97
C ASP A 11 6.55 2.44 -4.47
N THR A 12 6.80 1.20 -4.90
CA THR A 12 6.02 0.02 -4.55
C THR A 12 6.75 -0.84 -3.51
N PHE A 13 6.00 -1.20 -2.49
CA PHE A 13 6.38 -2.09 -1.41
C PHE A 13 5.40 -3.26 -1.33
N SER A 14 5.70 -4.25 -0.51
CA SER A 14 4.80 -5.35 -0.19
C SER A 14 4.72 -5.61 1.31
N PHE A 15 3.63 -6.25 1.73
CA PHE A 15 3.46 -6.82 3.07
C PHE A 15 2.66 -8.12 2.99
N GLU A 16 2.81 -8.96 4.00
CA GLU A 16 2.00 -10.18 4.14
C GLU A 16 0.63 -9.85 4.75
N THR A 17 -0.44 -10.25 4.06
CA THR A 17 -1.79 -10.21 4.62
C THR A 17 -1.95 -11.27 5.71
N VAL A 18 -2.75 -10.98 6.73
CA VAL A 18 -2.92 -11.85 7.91
C VAL A 18 -4.39 -11.94 8.33
N GLY A 19 -4.69 -12.92 9.18
CA GLY A 19 -6.03 -13.13 9.73
C GLY A 19 -7.03 -13.57 8.67
N GLU A 20 -8.28 -13.09 8.78
CA GLU A 20 -9.37 -13.43 7.85
C GLU A 20 -9.05 -13.07 6.39
N ASN A 21 -8.15 -12.11 6.17
CA ASN A 21 -7.74 -11.66 4.84
C ASN A 21 -6.41 -12.27 4.36
N ALA A 22 -5.89 -13.30 5.06
CA ALA A 22 -4.64 -13.97 4.70
C ALA A 22 -4.75 -14.60 3.30
N SER A 23 -4.17 -13.92 2.32
CA SER A 23 -4.20 -14.26 0.90
C SER A 23 -2.79 -14.17 0.26
N GLY A 24 -1.76 -13.95 1.07
CA GLY A 24 -0.37 -13.80 0.66
C GLY A 24 0.08 -12.33 0.57
N PRO A 25 1.19 -12.07 -0.16
CA PRO A 25 1.73 -10.73 -0.32
C PRO A 25 0.75 -9.78 -1.03
N SER A 26 0.59 -8.57 -0.49
CA SER A 26 -0.11 -7.48 -1.15
C SER A 26 0.84 -6.32 -1.44
N GLY A 27 0.68 -5.73 -2.63
CA GLY A 27 1.36 -4.49 -3.00
C GLY A 27 0.83 -3.26 -2.25
N VAL A 28 1.73 -2.31 -2.01
CA VAL A 28 1.49 -0.99 -1.44
C VAL A 28 2.26 0.01 -2.29
N THR A 29 1.56 0.87 -3.03
CA THR A 29 2.20 1.86 -3.91
C THR A 29 1.95 3.26 -3.38
N PHE A 30 3.03 3.99 -3.12
CA PHE A 30 2.97 5.39 -2.72
C PHE A 30 2.97 6.31 -3.94
N ARG A 31 2.33 7.48 -3.80
CA ARG A 31 2.42 8.57 -4.79
C ARG A 31 2.70 9.88 -4.07
N GLY A 32 3.70 10.60 -4.58
CA GLY A 32 4.14 11.88 -4.07
C GLY A 32 3.47 13.09 -4.72
N ASP A 33 3.59 14.24 -4.07
CA ASP A 33 3.43 15.54 -4.72
C ASP A 33 4.70 15.95 -5.49
N GLN A 34 4.71 17.16 -6.06
CA GLN A 34 5.88 17.70 -6.78
C GLN A 34 7.13 17.85 -5.88
N GLY A 35 6.98 17.85 -4.56
CA GLY A 35 8.07 17.91 -3.59
C GLY A 35 8.60 16.53 -3.16
N GLY A 36 8.09 15.44 -3.75
CA GLY A 36 8.47 14.07 -3.40
C GLY A 36 7.87 13.57 -2.08
N THR A 37 6.97 14.34 -1.46
CA THR A 37 6.30 13.90 -0.24
C THR A 37 5.15 12.98 -0.60
N ALA A 38 5.14 11.75 -0.08
CA ALA A 38 4.02 10.84 -0.23
C ALA A 38 2.73 11.47 0.33
N THR A 39 1.74 11.68 -0.55
CA THR A 39 0.42 12.25 -0.23
C THR A 39 -0.70 11.24 -0.42
N GLN A 40 -0.42 10.13 -1.11
CA GLN A 40 -1.37 9.05 -1.36
C GLN A 40 -0.68 7.70 -1.23
N VAL A 41 -1.45 6.70 -0.77
CA VAL A 41 -1.06 5.29 -0.80
C VAL A 41 -2.20 4.45 -1.37
N THR A 42 -1.87 3.49 -2.24
CA THR A 42 -2.81 2.49 -2.75
C THR A 42 -2.43 1.12 -2.19
N ILE A 43 -3.37 0.43 -1.56
CA ILE A 43 -3.15 -0.90 -0.95
C ILE A 43 -3.93 -1.93 -1.77
N GLY A 44 -3.22 -2.81 -2.47
CA GLY A 44 -3.81 -3.78 -3.40
C GLY A 44 -4.85 -4.70 -2.75
N ALA A 45 -4.62 -5.16 -1.52
CA ALA A 45 -5.57 -5.97 -0.76
C ALA A 45 -6.94 -5.30 -0.55
N PHE A 46 -6.99 -3.96 -0.58
CA PHE A 46 -8.21 -3.17 -0.37
C PHE A 46 -8.73 -2.53 -1.67
N ASP A 47 -8.03 -2.71 -2.79
CA ASP A 47 -8.31 -2.00 -4.04
C ASP A 47 -9.13 -2.80 -5.06
N LYS A 48 -9.70 -3.95 -4.68
CA LYS A 48 -10.52 -4.78 -5.59
C LYS A 48 -11.68 -4.01 -6.25
N GLY A 49 -12.21 -3.00 -5.56
CA GLY A 49 -13.26 -2.11 -6.05
C GLY A 49 -12.79 -0.69 -6.38
N GLY A 50 -11.48 -0.43 -6.45
CA GLY A 50 -10.94 0.93 -6.62
C GLY A 50 -11.03 1.80 -5.36
N LEU A 51 -11.21 1.20 -4.18
CA LEU A 51 -11.39 1.89 -2.90
C LEU A 51 -10.15 1.81 -1.99
N GLY A 52 -9.06 1.22 -2.46
CA GLY A 52 -7.85 0.98 -1.68
C GLY A 52 -6.90 2.18 -1.62
N THR A 53 -7.35 3.34 -2.09
CA THR A 53 -6.58 4.58 -2.12
C THR A 53 -6.87 5.43 -0.89
N PHE A 54 -5.82 5.76 -0.14
CA PHE A 54 -5.87 6.62 1.04
C PHE A 54 -5.04 7.88 0.81
N ARG A 55 -5.52 9.01 1.31
CA ARG A 55 -4.83 10.30 1.24
C ARG A 55 -4.31 10.72 2.62
N ARG A 56 -3.12 11.29 2.65
CA ARG A 56 -2.54 11.92 3.82
C ARG A 56 -3.29 13.23 4.10
N GLY A 57 -3.74 13.42 5.34
CA GLY A 57 -4.33 14.67 5.85
C GLY A 57 -3.30 15.57 6.52
#